data_AF-A0A8T5A9A9-F1
#
_entry.id   AF-A0A8T5A9A9-F1
#
_cell.length_a   1.000
_cell.length_b   1.000
_cell.length_c   1.000
_cell.angle_alpha   90.00
_cell.angle_beta   90.00
_cell.angle_gamma   90.00
#
_symmetry.space_group_name_H-M   'P 1'
#
loop_
_entity.id
_entity.type
_entity.pdbx_description
1 polymer ?
#
loop_
_entity_poly.entity_id
_entity_poly.type
_entity_poly.pdbx_seq_one_letter_code
_entity_poly.pdbx_strand_id
1 'polypeptide(L)'
;MARVMATIRVFPSSIDEDLNILVESINEKLPSDARLYTYRREPIAFGIEALILDILVPEETMGEVLDRVEEAIRSIEGVSEVEVILTRRV
;
A
#
# COMPACT_ATOMS: atom_id res chain seq x y z
N MET A 1 13.61 6.48 -17.28
CA MET A 1 13.05 7.11 -16.08
C MET A 1 13.26 6.14 -14.94
N ALA A 2 13.99 6.55 -13.91
CA ALA A 2 14.25 5.68 -12.76
C ALA A 2 12.99 5.58 -11.89
N ARG A 3 12.73 4.38 -11.35
CA ARG A 3 11.60 4.14 -10.44
C ARG A 3 12.12 3.65 -9.11
N VAL A 4 11.32 3.89 -8.09
CA VAL A 4 11.52 3.36 -6.75
C VAL A 4 10.35 2.45 -6.43
N MET A 5 10.65 1.30 -5.84
CA MET A 5 9.67 0.43 -5.22
C MET A 5 9.53 0.82 -3.75
N ALA A 6 8.35 1.23 -3.35
CA ALA A 6 7.97 1.40 -1.96
C ALA A 6 7.20 0.15 -1.51
N THR A 7 7.69 -0.51 -0.45
CA THR A 7 6.97 -1.59 0.20
C THR A 7 6.17 -0.99 1.36
N ILE A 8 4.85 -1.12 1.30
CA ILE A 8 3.90 -0.55 2.26
C ILE A 8 3.13 -1.68 2.93
N ARG A 9 3.05 -1.66 4.26
CA ARG A 9 2.22 -2.53 5.07
C ARG A 9 0.91 -1.81 5.40
N VAL A 10 -0.19 -2.50 5.17
CA VAL A 10 -1.54 -2.01 5.46
C VAL A 10 -2.21 -2.96 6.44
N PHE A 11 -2.70 -2.41 7.54
CA PHE A 11 -3.44 -3.16 8.55
C PHE A 11 -4.94 -2.97 8.33
N PRO A 12 -5.72 -4.07 8.21
CA PRO A 12 -7.17 -3.96 8.17
C PRO A 12 -7.74 -3.53 9.53
N SER A 13 -8.94 -2.96 9.55
CA SER A 13 -9.66 -2.58 10.78
C SER A 13 -10.24 -3.75 11.56
N SER A 14 -10.49 -4.89 10.93
CA SER A 14 -10.98 -6.11 11.55
C SER A 14 -10.42 -7.36 10.86
N ILE A 15 -10.50 -8.51 11.52
CA ILE A 15 -10.22 -9.83 10.95
C ILE A 15 -11.25 -10.25 9.88
N ASP A 16 -12.42 -9.62 9.87
CA ASP A 16 -13.51 -9.90 8.94
C ASP A 16 -13.38 -9.13 7.61
N GLU A 17 -12.40 -8.23 7.51
CA GLU A 17 -12.17 -7.44 6.29
C GLU A 17 -11.66 -8.32 5.14
N ASP A 18 -12.28 -8.20 3.97
CA ASP A 18 -11.79 -8.90 2.78
C ASP A 18 -10.60 -8.15 2.19
N LEU A 19 -9.40 -8.68 2.44
CA LEU A 19 -8.16 -8.14 1.90
C LEU A 19 -8.14 -8.06 0.36
N ASN A 20 -8.91 -8.86 -0.36
CA ASN A 20 -9.00 -8.73 -1.83
C ASN A 20 -9.73 -7.44 -2.22
N ILE A 21 -10.85 -7.15 -1.55
CA ILE A 21 -11.62 -5.92 -1.79
C ILE A 21 -10.79 -4.69 -1.42
N LEU A 22 -9.99 -4.78 -0.34
CA LEU A 22 -9.04 -3.74 0.02
C LEU A 22 -7.97 -3.53 -1.06
N VAL A 23 -7.40 -4.60 -1.63
CA VAL A 23 -6.45 -4.49 -2.75
C VAL A 23 -7.06 -3.80 -3.96
N GLU A 24 -8.29 -4.18 -4.33
CA GLU A 24 -9.00 -3.56 -5.46
C GLU A 24 -9.23 -2.06 -5.20
N SER A 25 -9.74 -1.71 -4.02
CA SER A 25 -9.97 -0.33 -3.60
C SER A 25 -8.68 0.50 -3.59
N ILE A 26 -7.57 -0.10 -3.15
CA ILE A 26 -6.26 0.56 -3.17
C ILE A 26 -5.86 0.81 -4.61
N ASN A 27 -5.91 -0.20 -5.48
CA ASN A 27 -5.51 -0.07 -6.86
C ASN A 27 -6.33 0.99 -7.63
N GLU A 28 -7.60 1.18 -7.28
CA GLU A 28 -8.46 2.24 -7.85
C GLU A 28 -8.15 3.64 -7.31
N LYS A 29 -7.76 3.76 -6.02
CA LYS A 29 -7.44 5.06 -5.40
C LYS A 29 -6.00 5.52 -5.57
N LEU A 30 -5.10 4.67 -6.07
CA LEU A 30 -3.72 5.07 -6.28
C LEU A 30 -3.63 6.26 -7.25
N PRO A 31 -2.74 7.23 -6.97
CA PRO A 31 -2.50 8.33 -7.89
C PRO A 31 -1.90 7.82 -9.21
N SER A 32 -2.13 8.56 -10.31
CA SER A 32 -1.78 8.11 -11.67
C SER A 32 -0.29 7.92 -11.94
N ASP A 33 0.57 8.49 -11.10
CA ASP A 33 2.02 8.35 -11.12
C ASP A 33 2.53 7.16 -10.29
N ALA A 34 1.70 6.59 -9.41
CA ALA A 34 1.97 5.36 -8.68
C ALA A 34 1.33 4.15 -9.37
N ARG A 35 1.91 2.97 -9.14
CA ARG A 35 1.36 1.72 -9.66
C ARG A 35 1.57 0.58 -8.68
N LEU A 36 0.50 -0.15 -8.36
CA LEU A 36 0.62 -1.41 -7.65
C LEU A 36 1.37 -2.44 -8.53
N TYR A 37 2.49 -2.95 -8.03
CA TYR A 37 3.32 -3.94 -8.72
C TYR A 37 3.00 -5.36 -8.29
N THR A 38 2.99 -5.61 -6.99
CA THR A 38 2.54 -6.89 -6.40
C THR A 38 1.99 -6.64 -5.01
N TYR A 39 1.27 -7.62 -4.49
CA TYR A 39 0.88 -7.65 -3.09
C TYR A 39 1.06 -9.07 -2.53
N ARG A 40 1.15 -9.17 -1.20
CA ARG A 40 1.11 -10.43 -0.46
C ARG A 40 0.44 -10.21 0.88
N ARG A 41 -0.04 -11.30 1.48
CA ARG A 41 -0.60 -11.29 2.84
C ARG A 41 0.45 -11.81 3.80
N GLU A 42 0.54 -11.18 4.96
CA GLU A 42 1.49 -11.54 6.02
C GLU A 42 0.72 -11.71 7.33
N PRO A 43 0.67 -12.92 7.91
CA PRO A 43 0.02 -13.15 9.19
C PRO A 43 0.79 -12.43 10.31
N ILE A 44 0.07 -11.67 11.13
CA ILE A 44 0.67 -10.89 12.23
C ILE A 44 0.45 -11.62 13.56
N ALA A 45 -0.78 -11.61 14.07
CA ALA A 45 -1.18 -12.29 15.30
C ALA A 45 -2.72 -12.33 15.41
N PHE A 46 -3.25 -13.24 16.23
CA PHE A 46 -4.68 -13.31 16.57
C PHE A 46 -5.63 -13.35 15.35
N GLY A 47 -5.20 -14.00 14.26
CA GLY A 47 -5.98 -14.10 13.02
C GLY A 47 -5.95 -12.85 12.14
N ILE A 48 -5.24 -11.80 12.53
CA ILE A 48 -5.04 -10.60 11.70
C ILE A 48 -3.96 -10.89 10.66
N GLU A 49 -4.30 -10.66 9.40
CA GLU A 49 -3.37 -10.63 8.27
C GLU A 49 -3.15 -9.18 7.83
N ALA A 50 -1.89 -8.77 7.70
CA ALA A 50 -1.54 -7.51 7.08
C ALA A 50 -1.38 -7.70 5.57
N LEU A 51 -1.69 -6.63 4.83
CA LEU A 51 -1.49 -6.58 3.39
C LEU A 51 -0.17 -5.85 3.10
N ILE A 52 0.78 -6.55 2.47
CA ILE A 52 2.05 -5.99 2.06
C ILE A 52 1.97 -5.66 0.57
N LEU A 53 2.11 -4.39 0.24
CA LEU A 53 2.02 -3.85 -1.11
C LEU A 53 3.39 -3.41 -1.59
N ASP A 54 3.74 -3.78 -2.81
CA ASP A 54 4.89 -3.23 -3.51
C ASP A 54 4.36 -2.24 -4.56
N ILE A 55 4.65 -0.96 -4.39
CA ILE A 55 4.16 0.14 -5.23
C ILE A 55 5.33 0.82 -5.92
N LEU A 56 5.23 0.94 -7.25
CA LEU A 56 6.20 1.65 -8.06
C LEU A 56 5.85 3.13 -8.12
N VAL A 57 6.80 3.97 -7.73
CA VAL A 57 6.69 5.43 -7.78
C VAL A 57 7.86 6.04 -8.59
N PRO A 58 7.70 7.23 -9.19
CA PRO A 58 8.80 7.93 -9.86
C PRO A 58 9.84 8.40 -8.84
N GLU A 59 11.13 8.26 -9.16
CA GLU A 59 12.20 8.68 -8.25
C GLU A 59 12.21 10.20 -8.03
N GLU A 60 11.97 10.98 -9.10
CA GLU A 60 12.07 12.44 -9.09
C GLU A 60 11.03 13.10 -8.17
N THR A 61 9.86 12.48 -8.02
CA THR A 61 8.73 13.00 -7.22
C THR A 61 8.38 12.09 -6.05
N MET A 62 9.29 11.19 -5.66
CA MET A 62 9.01 10.11 -4.71
C MET A 62 8.36 10.60 -3.40
N GLY A 63 8.85 11.69 -2.80
CA GLY A 63 8.29 12.20 -1.54
C GLY A 63 6.81 12.55 -1.66
N GLU A 64 6.45 13.47 -2.55
CA GLU A 64 5.07 13.90 -2.77
C GLU A 64 4.15 12.76 -3.26
N VAL A 65 4.68 11.86 -4.08
CA VAL A 65 3.90 10.69 -4.56
C VAL A 65 3.63 9.73 -3.41
N LEU A 66 4.62 9.45 -2.56
CA LEU A 66 4.47 8.53 -1.44
C LEU A 66 3.47 9.07 -0.40
N ASP A 67 3.53 10.36 -0.08
CA ASP A 67 2.58 11.00 0.83
C ASP A 67 1.14 10.84 0.32
N ARG A 68 0.92 11.12 -0.98
CA ARG A 68 -0.40 10.94 -1.63
C ARG A 68 -0.86 9.48 -1.66
N VAL A 69 0.06 8.54 -1.86
CA VAL A 69 -0.23 7.10 -1.80
C VAL A 69 -0.67 6.70 -0.40
N GLU A 70 0.06 7.13 0.64
CA GLU A 70 -0.30 6.85 2.03
C GLU A 70 -1.67 7.43 2.40
N GLU A 71 -1.93 8.69 2.05
CA GLU A 71 -3.23 9.33 2.27
C GLU A 71 -4.35 8.63 1.52
N ALA A 72 -4.14 8.25 0.25
CA ALA A 72 -5.12 7.53 -0.55
C ALA A 72 -5.48 6.19 0.11
N ILE A 73 -4.49 5.43 0.58
CA ILE A 73 -4.71 4.15 1.25
C ILE A 73 -5.41 4.35 2.60
N ARG A 74 -4.98 5.32 3.43
CA ARG A 74 -5.63 5.63 4.72
C ARG A 74 -7.08 6.07 4.58
N SER A 75 -7.46 6.64 3.43
CA SER A 75 -8.84 7.06 3.17
C SER A 75 -9.80 5.90 2.84
N ILE A 76 -9.29 4.67 2.70
CA ILE A 76 -10.10 3.49 2.37
C ILE A 76 -10.74 2.97 3.65
N GLU A 77 -12.07 2.82 3.61
CA GLU A 77 -12.81 2.14 4.65
C GLU A 77 -12.30 0.70 4.77
N GLY A 78 -12.09 0.22 5.99
CA GLY A 78 -11.44 -1.06 6.22
C GLY A 78 -9.93 -0.97 6.52
N VAL A 79 -9.30 0.20 6.34
CA VAL A 79 -7.87 0.42 6.68
C VAL A 79 -7.74 1.07 8.06
N SER A 80 -6.99 0.43 8.96
CA SER A 80 -6.66 0.97 10.28
C SER A 80 -5.35 1.74 10.30
N GLU A 81 -4.32 1.20 9.66
CA GLU A 81 -2.97 1.76 9.71
C GLU A 81 -2.19 1.46 8.43
N VAL A 82 -1.30 2.37 8.06
CA VAL A 82 -0.45 2.29 6.88
C VAL A 82 0.97 2.66 7.29
N GLU A 83 1.91 1.76 6.98
CA GLU A 83 3.33 1.88 7.34
C GLU A 83 4.19 1.66 6.09
N VAL A 84 5.09 2.59 5.79
CA VAL A 84 6.12 2.39 4.76
C VAL A 84 7.29 1.61 5.37
N ILE A 85 7.51 0.40 4.89
CA ILE A 85 8.55 -0.49 5.41
C ILE A 85 9.93 -0.10 4.85
N LEU A 86 10.02 0.01 3.53
CA LEU A 86 11.26 0.34 2.85
C LEU A 86 11.00 0.90 1.46
N THR A 87 11.97 1.67 0.96
CA THR A 87 12.03 2.10 -0.43
C THR A 87 13.32 1.60 -1.06
N ARG A 88 13.25 1.05 -2.27
CA ARG A 88 14.41 0.57 -3.03
C ARG A 88 14.33 0.96 -4.50
N ARG A 89 15.47 1.32 -5.09
CA ARG A 89 15.57 1.59 -6.54
C ARG A 89 15.40 0.29 -7.33
N VAL A 90 14.72 0.34 -8.48
CA VAL A 90 14.49 -0.81 -9.38
C VAL A 90 15.04 -0.60 -10.78
#